data_AF-A0A8I1Q207-F1
#
_entry.id   AF-A0A8I1Q207-F1
#
_cell.length_a   1.000
_cell.length_b   1.000
_cell.length_c   1.000
_cell.angle_alpha   90.00
_cell.angle_beta   90.00
_cell.angle_gamma   90.00
#
_symmetry.space_group_name_H-M   'P 1'
#
loop_
_entity.id
_entity.type
_entity.pdbx_description
1 polymer ?
#
loop_
_entity_poly.entity_id
_entity_poly.type
_entity_poly.pdbx_seq_one_letter_code
_entity_poly.pdbx_strand_id
1 'polypeptide(L)'
;MLGGGPSTGSATSGGGPSTGSGASVDGPSTGSGASPTDPGATPARPDPRSRRQPHGVHELSAWDDPASFTWTDQNWPGRALAGGLIYELHVGTFTPEGTLDAAIAKLPHLVGLGVTHIELLPVNGFNGTHNWGYDGVLWYTVQEDYGGPEAYRRFVDAAHAAGLAVIQDVVYNHLGPSGNYLPEFGPYLRDGQGNTWGASVNLDERAVRDFIIDNALMWLRDFHVDGLRLDAVHALHESGGSPVHILAEIAARVDALSAESGRPLTLIAESDLNDPVMILPREAGGHGIHAQWADDWHHAVHVALTGETGGYYADFADPHALPKTWSGGFYHDGTYSSFRGKNWGAPVPAGVPSWQLVTFAQDHDQIGNRAAGDRLSQSLSLDRLAVAAVLTMTAPGTPMLFMGEEWGASTPWQFFTSHPEPELAEATRRGRKAEFARMGWDESLVPDPNDPATFARSKLDWAEASVGDHARLLSLYRGLAFLRRTHPELTDTDRAGHSAEVVGPGRWVLHRAAARVYVNLSPEPWTIEVDASEEVWVSTAARHDRPREEGPLTLTPDSAAVVGPRTPPLPRGYAEYTRVE
;
A
#
# COMPACT_ATOMS: atom_id res chain seq x y z
N MET A 1 -11.52 54.39 -30.22
CA MET A 1 -12.77 54.45 -30.99
C MET A 1 -13.72 53.46 -30.36
N LEU A 2 -14.52 53.89 -29.37
CA LEU A 2 -15.90 54.39 -29.54
C LEU A 2 -16.75 53.27 -30.15
N GLY A 3 -17.46 52.48 -29.35
CA GLY A 3 -18.81 52.79 -28.85
C GLY A 3 -19.78 51.86 -29.60
N GLY A 4 -20.89 51.35 -29.10
CA GLY A 4 -21.67 51.55 -27.89
C GLY A 4 -22.95 50.73 -28.10
N GLY A 5 -23.60 50.30 -27.02
CA GLY A 5 -25.01 49.87 -27.11
C GLY A 5 -25.91 51.03 -27.55
N PRO A 6 -27.19 50.75 -27.82
CA PRO A 6 -28.14 51.15 -26.79
C PRO A 6 -29.26 50.15 -26.52
N SER A 7 -29.76 50.28 -25.30
CA SER A 7 -31.03 49.82 -24.78
C SER A 7 -32.22 50.56 -25.39
N THR A 8 -33.41 49.96 -25.33
CA THR A 8 -34.64 50.59 -24.83
C THR A 8 -35.66 49.52 -24.46
N GLY A 9 -36.21 49.60 -23.25
CA GLY A 9 -37.35 48.80 -22.80
C GLY A 9 -38.65 49.61 -22.71
N SER A 10 -39.76 48.92 -22.48
CA SER A 10 -40.96 49.35 -21.72
C SER A 10 -41.85 48.10 -21.53
N ALA A 11 -42.04 47.58 -20.30
CA ALA A 11 -43.11 47.92 -19.35
C ALA A 11 -44.52 47.52 -19.85
N THR A 12 -45.47 46.94 -19.11
CA THR A 12 -45.64 46.45 -17.72
C THR A 12 -47.07 45.89 -17.65
N SER A 13 -47.29 44.76 -16.98
CA SER A 13 -48.50 44.40 -16.18
C SER A 13 -48.38 42.91 -15.87
N GLY A 14 -48.50 42.36 -14.66
CA GLY A 14 -49.05 42.85 -13.41
C GLY A 14 -49.58 41.58 -12.71
N GLY A 15 -49.07 41.25 -11.53
CA GLY A 15 -49.48 40.07 -10.77
C GLY A 15 -48.54 39.79 -9.61
N GLY A 16 -48.89 40.30 -8.44
CA GLY A 16 -48.18 40.08 -7.17
C GLY A 16 -48.32 38.65 -6.63
N PRO A 17 -47.66 38.38 -5.48
CA PRO A 17 -47.05 37.07 -5.20
C PRO A 17 -47.96 36.14 -4.39
N SER A 18 -47.89 34.85 -4.69
CA SER A 18 -48.30 33.79 -3.75
C SER A 18 -47.07 32.94 -3.41
N THR A 19 -46.69 32.99 -2.15
CA THR A 19 -45.73 32.10 -1.49
C THR A 19 -46.16 30.65 -1.65
N GLY A 20 -45.30 29.83 -2.24
CA GLY A 20 -45.47 28.38 -2.33
C GLY A 20 -44.10 27.71 -2.35
N SER A 21 -43.72 27.14 -1.21
CA SER A 21 -42.65 26.17 -1.09
C SER A 21 -42.93 24.96 -1.99
N GLY A 22 -42.03 24.67 -2.93
CA GLY A 22 -41.96 23.40 -3.66
C GLY A 22 -40.49 22.98 -3.65
N ALA A 23 -40.11 22.05 -2.79
CA ALA A 23 -40.10 20.62 -3.07
C ALA A 23 -39.06 20.29 -4.15
N SER A 24 -37.90 19.86 -3.64
CA SER A 24 -36.85 19.13 -4.34
C SER A 24 -37.44 18.07 -5.26
N VAL A 25 -36.95 18.06 -6.50
CA VAL A 25 -37.27 17.04 -7.49
C VAL A 25 -36.36 15.85 -7.22
N ASP A 26 -36.92 14.80 -6.63
CA ASP A 26 -36.31 13.48 -6.58
C ASP A 26 -36.16 12.95 -8.02
N GLY A 27 -34.92 12.65 -8.41
CA GLY A 27 -34.63 11.93 -9.66
C GLY A 27 -35.08 10.47 -9.56
N PRO A 28 -35.43 9.81 -10.69
CA PRO A 28 -36.05 8.51 -10.66
C PRO A 28 -35.05 7.43 -10.23
N SER A 29 -35.43 6.64 -9.22
CA SER A 29 -34.90 5.30 -9.06
C SER A 29 -35.27 4.48 -10.29
N THR A 30 -34.32 4.20 -11.17
CA THR A 30 -34.52 3.22 -12.25
C THR A 30 -34.37 1.82 -11.66
N GLY A 31 -35.40 1.42 -10.92
CA GLY A 31 -35.62 0.08 -10.43
C GLY A 31 -37.10 -0.07 -10.20
N SER A 32 -37.84 -0.52 -11.21
CA SER A 32 -39.20 -1.00 -11.00
C SER A 32 -39.12 -2.17 -10.03
N GLY A 33 -39.38 -1.90 -8.75
CA GLY A 33 -39.49 -2.92 -7.72
C GLY A 33 -40.53 -3.95 -8.17
N ALA A 34 -40.08 -5.16 -8.45
CA ALA A 34 -40.99 -6.29 -8.60
C ALA A 34 -41.70 -6.47 -7.25
N SER A 35 -43.01 -6.31 -7.27
CA SER A 35 -43.88 -6.63 -6.14
C SER A 35 -43.66 -8.11 -5.72
N PRO A 36 -43.75 -8.49 -4.43
CA PRO A 36 -43.35 -9.83 -3.93
C PRO A 36 -44.26 -11.00 -4.38
N THR A 37 -45.05 -10.86 -5.44
CA THR A 37 -46.14 -11.78 -5.78
C THR A 37 -46.13 -12.28 -7.23
N ASP A 38 -45.04 -12.08 -7.99
CA ASP A 38 -44.88 -12.70 -9.30
C ASP A 38 -43.93 -13.91 -9.21
N PRO A 39 -44.43 -15.16 -9.12
CA PRO A 39 -43.63 -16.37 -8.94
C PRO A 39 -42.77 -16.76 -10.18
N GLY A 40 -42.60 -15.85 -11.15
CA GLY A 40 -41.72 -15.99 -12.31
C GLY A 40 -40.73 -14.85 -12.53
N ALA A 41 -40.71 -13.81 -11.68
CA ALA A 41 -39.77 -12.70 -11.84
C ALA A 41 -38.38 -13.08 -11.32
N THR A 42 -37.35 -12.99 -12.17
CA THR A 42 -35.95 -13.10 -11.76
C THR A 42 -35.66 -12.01 -10.73
N PRO A 43 -35.06 -12.31 -9.57
CA PRO A 43 -34.74 -11.28 -8.60
C PRO A 43 -33.78 -10.27 -9.23
N ALA A 44 -34.00 -8.98 -8.97
CA ALA A 44 -33.12 -7.93 -9.47
C ALA A 44 -31.67 -8.18 -9.03
N ARG A 45 -30.73 -7.76 -9.88
CA ARG A 45 -29.28 -7.86 -9.62
C ARG A 45 -28.67 -6.46 -9.57
N PRO A 46 -27.66 -6.25 -8.71
CA PRO A 46 -26.86 -5.03 -8.75
C PRO A 46 -26.20 -4.88 -10.13
N ASP A 47 -25.96 -3.64 -10.54
CA ASP A 47 -25.15 -3.35 -11.73
C ASP A 47 -23.69 -3.78 -11.46
N PRO A 48 -23.07 -4.62 -12.30
CA PRO A 48 -21.65 -4.92 -12.21
C PRO A 48 -20.73 -3.70 -12.24
N ARG A 49 -21.17 -2.59 -12.85
CA ARG A 49 -20.48 -1.30 -12.89
C ARG A 49 -21.04 -0.31 -11.86
N SER A 50 -21.77 -0.79 -10.84
CA SER A 50 -22.34 0.04 -9.79
C SER A 50 -21.29 0.95 -9.17
N ARG A 51 -21.59 2.25 -9.13
CA ARG A 51 -20.77 3.27 -8.46
C ARG A 51 -21.11 3.41 -6.99
N ARG A 52 -22.27 2.87 -6.54
CA ARG A 52 -22.73 2.99 -5.16
C ARG A 52 -23.71 1.89 -4.77
N GLN A 53 -23.48 1.26 -3.62
CA GLN A 53 -24.32 0.23 -3.03
C GLN A 53 -24.68 0.56 -1.58
N PRO A 54 -25.70 1.40 -1.33
CA PRO A 54 -26.01 1.89 0.01
C PRO A 54 -26.55 0.82 0.97
N HIS A 55 -26.99 -0.32 0.43
CA HIS A 55 -27.63 -1.40 1.19
C HIS A 55 -26.90 -2.74 1.04
N GLY A 56 -25.64 -2.72 0.57
CA GLY A 56 -24.81 -3.90 0.42
C GLY A 56 -24.78 -4.49 -0.98
N VAL A 57 -23.91 -5.48 -1.18
CA VAL A 57 -23.55 -6.01 -2.50
C VAL A 57 -24.63 -6.85 -3.18
N HIS A 58 -25.70 -7.22 -2.48
CA HIS A 58 -26.83 -7.95 -3.04
C HIS A 58 -27.99 -7.06 -3.48
N GLU A 59 -27.98 -5.79 -3.06
CA GLU A 59 -29.11 -4.89 -3.19
C GLU A 59 -29.01 -4.00 -4.43
N LEU A 60 -30.09 -3.23 -4.69
CA LEU A 60 -30.17 -2.34 -5.83
C LEU A 60 -29.08 -1.25 -5.79
N SER A 61 -28.50 -1.00 -6.96
CA SER A 61 -27.53 0.07 -7.16
C SER A 61 -28.17 1.45 -7.05
N ALA A 62 -27.43 2.37 -6.43
CA ALA A 62 -27.79 3.77 -6.38
C ALA A 62 -27.02 4.56 -7.42
N TRP A 63 -27.68 5.59 -7.96
CA TRP A 63 -27.02 6.55 -8.84
C TRP A 63 -26.00 7.38 -8.04
N ASP A 64 -24.77 7.46 -8.55
CA ASP A 64 -23.73 8.39 -8.10
C ASP A 64 -23.45 9.35 -9.27
N ASP A 65 -23.68 10.65 -9.06
CA ASP A 65 -23.37 11.68 -10.05
C ASP A 65 -21.95 12.22 -9.78
N PRO A 66 -20.95 11.94 -10.64
CA PRO A 66 -19.60 12.45 -10.43
C PRO A 66 -19.53 13.98 -10.41
N ALA A 67 -20.45 14.67 -11.09
CA ALA A 67 -20.48 16.14 -11.13
C ALA A 67 -21.02 16.78 -9.84
N SER A 68 -21.55 15.98 -8.90
CA SER A 68 -22.06 16.48 -7.63
C SER A 68 -20.96 16.92 -6.66
N PHE A 69 -19.73 16.42 -6.83
CA PHE A 69 -18.59 16.79 -6.00
C PHE A 69 -17.78 17.91 -6.66
N THR A 70 -17.53 18.98 -5.92
CA THR A 70 -16.67 20.08 -6.36
C THR A 70 -15.27 19.90 -5.81
N TRP A 71 -14.37 19.36 -6.63
CA TRP A 71 -12.95 19.25 -6.31
C TRP A 71 -12.29 20.61 -6.06
N THR A 72 -11.22 20.64 -5.26
CA THR A 72 -10.39 21.82 -4.99
C THR A 72 -8.93 21.64 -5.42
N ASP A 73 -8.64 20.51 -6.07
CA ASP A 73 -7.30 20.06 -6.47
C ASP A 73 -6.88 20.47 -7.90
N GLN A 74 -7.49 21.50 -8.51
CA GLN A 74 -7.20 21.88 -9.91
C GLN A 74 -5.72 22.26 -10.15
N ASN A 75 -5.01 22.66 -9.10
CA ASN A 75 -3.59 23.01 -9.14
C ASN A 75 -2.68 21.90 -8.57
N TRP A 76 -3.23 20.71 -8.28
CA TRP A 76 -2.46 19.57 -7.81
C TRP A 76 -1.59 19.03 -8.95
N PRO A 77 -0.25 19.09 -8.85
CA PRO A 77 0.63 18.64 -9.92
C PRO A 77 0.84 17.12 -9.92
N GLY A 78 0.26 16.39 -8.97
CA GLY A 78 0.62 15.00 -8.66
C GLY A 78 1.99 14.86 -7.99
N ARG A 79 2.37 13.62 -7.67
CA ARG A 79 3.71 13.26 -7.17
C ARG A 79 4.27 12.07 -7.92
N ALA A 80 5.55 12.16 -8.27
CA ALA A 80 6.29 11.02 -8.76
C ALA A 80 6.62 10.06 -7.61
N LEU A 81 6.58 8.75 -7.87
CA LEU A 81 6.96 7.74 -6.89
C LEU A 81 8.45 7.80 -6.53
N ALA A 82 9.31 8.14 -7.49
CA ALA A 82 10.74 8.24 -7.28
C ALA A 82 11.10 9.23 -6.15
N GLY A 83 11.83 8.75 -5.14
CA GLY A 83 12.15 9.52 -3.93
C GLY A 83 11.00 9.60 -2.91
N GLY A 84 9.88 8.94 -3.17
CA GLY A 84 8.72 8.87 -2.29
C GLY A 84 8.92 7.99 -1.06
N LEU A 85 7.95 8.13 -0.16
CA LEU A 85 7.65 7.30 1.00
C LEU A 85 6.16 6.96 0.94
N ILE A 86 5.85 5.67 0.82
CA ILE A 86 4.50 5.12 0.82
C ILE A 86 4.08 4.82 2.27
N TYR A 87 2.82 5.06 2.58
CA TYR A 87 2.19 4.66 3.84
C TYR A 87 0.93 3.85 3.56
N GLU A 88 1.00 2.55 3.78
CA GLU A 88 -0.11 1.62 3.60
C GLU A 88 -1.06 1.68 4.81
N LEU A 89 -2.36 1.87 4.56
CA LEU A 89 -3.36 1.89 5.63
C LEU A 89 -4.67 1.20 5.24
N HIS A 90 -5.32 0.62 6.24
CA HIS A 90 -6.65 0.05 6.14
C HIS A 90 -7.68 1.02 6.73
N VAL A 91 -8.65 1.47 5.92
CA VAL A 91 -9.63 2.48 6.35
C VAL A 91 -10.36 2.07 7.63
N GLY A 92 -10.82 0.82 7.71
CA GLY A 92 -11.65 0.35 8.82
C GLY A 92 -10.92 0.26 10.17
N THR A 93 -9.58 0.15 10.18
CA THR A 93 -8.79 -0.01 11.40
C THR A 93 -7.75 1.07 11.64
N PHE A 94 -7.58 2.01 10.70
CA PHE A 94 -6.70 3.16 10.87
C PHE A 94 -7.19 4.13 11.93
N THR A 95 -8.50 4.34 12.07
CA THR A 95 -9.09 5.17 13.14
C THR A 95 -10.16 4.41 13.94
N PRO A 96 -10.51 4.88 15.16
CA PRO A 96 -11.60 4.29 15.94
C PRO A 96 -12.93 4.25 15.18
N GLU A 97 -13.22 5.27 14.37
CA GLU A 97 -14.41 5.36 13.53
C GLU A 97 -14.34 4.42 12.33
N GLY A 98 -13.15 4.25 11.74
CA GLY A 98 -12.95 3.36 10.59
C GLY A 98 -13.55 3.89 9.29
N THR A 99 -13.48 5.21 9.06
CA THR A 99 -14.07 5.88 7.89
C THR A 99 -13.05 6.78 7.19
N LEU A 100 -13.30 7.07 5.92
CA LEU A 100 -12.47 7.95 5.10
C LEU A 100 -12.42 9.38 5.69
N ASP A 101 -13.54 9.91 6.15
CA ASP A 101 -13.60 11.24 6.78
C ASP A 101 -12.79 11.31 8.09
N ALA A 102 -12.80 10.23 8.90
CA ALA A 102 -11.98 10.18 10.11
C ALA A 102 -10.48 10.10 9.78
N ALA A 103 -10.11 9.41 8.70
CA ALA A 103 -8.73 9.34 8.23
C ALA A 103 -8.18 10.71 7.79
N ILE A 104 -9.03 11.62 7.27
CA ILE A 104 -8.65 13.00 6.92
C ILE A 104 -8.02 13.73 8.13
N ALA A 105 -8.55 13.50 9.34
CA ALA A 105 -8.03 14.13 10.56
C ALA A 105 -6.59 13.70 10.91
N LYS A 106 -6.07 12.62 10.29
CA LYS A 106 -4.73 12.09 10.51
C LYS A 106 -3.72 12.50 9.44
N LEU A 107 -4.14 13.15 8.36
CA LEU A 107 -3.23 13.64 7.32
C LEU A 107 -2.09 14.52 7.86
N PRO A 108 -2.30 15.44 8.85
CA PRO A 108 -1.19 16.21 9.43
C PRO A 108 -0.09 15.35 10.06
N HIS A 109 -0.44 14.19 10.62
CA HIS A 109 0.55 13.24 11.15
C HIS A 109 1.37 12.61 10.02
N LEU A 110 0.73 12.19 8.92
CA LEU A 110 1.41 11.61 7.76
C LEU A 110 2.35 12.63 7.08
N VAL A 111 1.90 13.88 6.90
CA VAL A 111 2.76 14.97 6.42
C VAL A 111 3.95 15.19 7.37
N GLY A 112 3.70 15.21 8.69
CA GLY A 112 4.75 15.37 9.70
C GLY A 112 5.74 14.21 9.76
N LEU A 113 5.29 12.99 9.46
CA LEU A 113 6.13 11.80 9.29
C LEU A 113 7.02 11.92 8.04
N GLY A 114 6.53 12.60 7.01
CA GLY A 114 7.22 12.74 5.73
C GLY A 114 6.68 11.86 4.62
N VAL A 115 5.50 11.29 4.82
CA VAL A 115 4.78 10.50 3.82
C VAL A 115 4.53 11.36 2.58
N THR A 116 4.58 10.73 1.43
CA THR A 116 4.30 11.37 0.14
C THR A 116 3.15 10.72 -0.61
N HIS A 117 2.95 9.42 -0.39
CA HIS A 117 1.91 8.62 -1.01
C HIS A 117 1.19 7.84 0.10
N ILE A 118 -0.12 7.93 0.16
CA ILE A 118 -0.98 7.06 0.97
C ILE A 118 -1.40 5.91 0.08
N GLU A 119 -1.15 4.68 0.49
CA GLU A 119 -1.70 3.50 -0.16
C GLU A 119 -2.88 3.00 0.66
N LEU A 120 -4.09 3.12 0.09
CA LEU A 120 -5.28 2.56 0.67
C LEU A 120 -5.38 1.09 0.26
N LEU A 121 -5.49 0.21 1.25
CA LEU A 121 -5.98 -1.16 1.04
C LEU A 121 -7.33 -1.15 0.31
N PRO A 122 -7.74 -2.27 -0.33
CA PRO A 122 -8.88 -2.25 -1.25
C PRO A 122 -10.16 -1.74 -0.59
N VAL A 123 -10.82 -0.78 -1.24
CA VAL A 123 -12.07 -0.17 -0.75
C VAL A 123 -13.30 -0.67 -1.48
N ASN A 124 -13.13 -1.66 -2.38
CA ASN A 124 -14.20 -2.14 -3.24
C ASN A 124 -15.35 -2.75 -2.44
N GLY A 125 -16.56 -2.68 -2.98
CA GLY A 125 -17.75 -3.22 -2.31
C GLY A 125 -17.62 -4.73 -2.03
N PHE A 126 -17.70 -5.11 -0.75
CA PHE A 126 -17.68 -6.49 -0.26
C PHE A 126 -18.91 -6.77 0.63
N ASN A 127 -19.23 -8.05 0.87
CA ASN A 127 -20.33 -8.40 1.76
C ASN A 127 -19.89 -8.38 3.24
N GLY A 128 -20.74 -7.84 4.11
CA GLY A 128 -20.43 -7.59 5.52
C GLY A 128 -20.04 -6.14 5.81
N THR A 129 -19.58 -5.88 7.04
CA THR A 129 -19.28 -4.52 7.55
C THR A 129 -17.78 -4.23 7.73
N HIS A 130 -16.95 -5.27 7.68
CA HIS A 130 -15.49 -5.19 7.73
C HIS A 130 -14.83 -6.38 7.04
N ASN A 131 -13.77 -6.09 6.31
CA ASN A 131 -12.90 -7.00 5.59
C ASN A 131 -11.57 -6.28 5.38
N TRP A 132 -10.49 -6.98 5.05
CA TRP A 132 -9.28 -6.32 4.57
C TRP A 132 -9.50 -5.56 3.25
N GLY A 133 -10.45 -6.03 2.44
CA GLY A 133 -10.83 -5.46 1.15
C GLY A 133 -10.75 -6.45 -0.01
N TYR A 134 -9.97 -7.53 0.15
CA TYR A 134 -9.70 -8.51 -0.91
C TYR A 134 -10.90 -9.37 -1.30
N ASP A 135 -11.92 -9.46 -0.46
CA ASP A 135 -13.22 -10.07 -0.82
C ASP A 135 -14.13 -9.13 -1.63
N GLY A 136 -13.58 -8.08 -2.25
CA GLY A 136 -14.31 -7.16 -3.10
C GLY A 136 -14.98 -7.87 -4.29
N VAL A 137 -16.26 -7.59 -4.51
CA VAL A 137 -17.05 -8.12 -5.63
C VAL A 137 -17.56 -7.05 -6.58
N LEU A 138 -17.69 -5.80 -6.11
CA LEU A 138 -18.12 -4.67 -6.92
C LEU A 138 -16.98 -3.68 -7.10
N TRP A 139 -16.17 -3.91 -8.12
CA TRP A 139 -14.94 -3.15 -8.37
C TRP A 139 -15.16 -1.65 -8.57
N TYR A 140 -16.35 -1.23 -9.00
CA TYR A 140 -16.67 0.18 -9.26
C TYR A 140 -17.24 0.92 -8.05
N THR A 141 -17.50 0.20 -6.95
CA THR A 141 -18.15 0.72 -5.74
C THR A 141 -17.12 0.94 -4.64
N VAL A 142 -17.18 2.06 -3.93
CA VAL A 142 -16.53 2.25 -2.63
C VAL A 142 -17.46 1.69 -1.54
N GLN A 143 -16.93 0.88 -0.62
CA GLN A 143 -17.69 0.30 0.50
C GLN A 143 -18.44 1.39 1.28
N GLU A 144 -19.75 1.19 1.46
CA GLU A 144 -20.61 2.22 2.09
C GLU A 144 -20.24 2.44 3.57
N ASP A 145 -19.79 1.39 4.29
CA ASP A 145 -19.34 1.50 5.69
C ASP A 145 -18.13 2.41 5.87
N TYR A 146 -17.29 2.59 4.84
CA TYR A 146 -16.18 3.54 4.86
C TYR A 146 -16.62 4.99 4.59
N GLY A 147 -17.90 5.19 4.21
CA GLY A 147 -18.50 6.47 3.84
C GLY A 147 -18.90 6.58 2.37
N GLY A 148 -18.66 5.54 1.56
CA GLY A 148 -19.04 5.49 0.15
C GLY A 148 -18.26 6.45 -0.76
N PRO A 149 -18.69 6.62 -2.02
CA PRO A 149 -17.92 7.36 -3.03
C PRO A 149 -17.77 8.86 -2.71
N GLU A 150 -18.71 9.45 -1.99
CA GLU A 150 -18.63 10.87 -1.60
C GLU A 150 -17.53 11.12 -0.56
N ALA A 151 -17.41 10.25 0.45
CA ALA A 151 -16.33 10.33 1.44
C ALA A 151 -14.96 10.04 0.80
N TYR A 152 -14.91 9.15 -0.19
CA TYR A 152 -13.68 8.88 -0.95
C TYR A 152 -13.17 10.12 -1.68
N ARG A 153 -14.06 10.83 -2.39
CA ARG A 153 -13.71 12.10 -3.05
C ARG A 153 -13.22 13.16 -2.05
N ARG A 154 -13.87 13.30 -0.89
CA ARG A 154 -13.41 14.18 0.19
C ARG A 154 -12.02 13.81 0.70
N PHE A 155 -11.75 12.52 0.88
CA PHE A 155 -10.45 12.04 1.34
C PHE A 155 -9.33 12.36 0.35
N VAL A 156 -9.52 12.04 -0.93
CA VAL A 156 -8.54 12.33 -1.99
C VAL A 156 -8.30 13.84 -2.12
N ASP A 157 -9.36 14.65 -2.14
CA ASP A 157 -9.24 16.12 -2.23
C ASP A 157 -8.46 16.71 -1.04
N ALA A 158 -8.75 16.22 0.18
CA ALA A 158 -8.04 16.62 1.38
C ALA A 158 -6.57 16.15 1.39
N ALA A 159 -6.28 14.95 0.85
CA ALA A 159 -4.92 14.46 0.68
C ALA A 159 -4.13 15.35 -0.29
N HIS A 160 -4.69 15.68 -1.45
CA HIS A 160 -4.07 16.60 -2.41
C HIS A 160 -3.82 17.98 -1.81
N ALA A 161 -4.78 18.53 -1.06
CA ALA A 161 -4.62 19.81 -0.34
C ALA A 161 -3.51 19.76 0.72
N ALA A 162 -3.30 18.60 1.37
CA ALA A 162 -2.19 18.35 2.29
C ALA A 162 -0.86 18.04 1.57
N GLY A 163 -0.89 17.97 0.23
CA GLY A 163 0.26 17.64 -0.59
C GLY A 163 0.64 16.16 -0.52
N LEU A 164 -0.32 15.26 -0.41
CA LEU A 164 -0.14 13.80 -0.39
C LEU A 164 -0.80 13.20 -1.61
N ALA A 165 -0.09 12.29 -2.28
CA ALA A 165 -0.66 11.48 -3.34
C ALA A 165 -1.45 10.30 -2.76
N VAL A 166 -2.46 9.81 -3.47
CA VAL A 166 -3.25 8.63 -3.07
C VAL A 166 -3.06 7.50 -4.08
N ILE A 167 -2.73 6.31 -3.59
CA ILE A 167 -2.64 5.06 -4.33
C ILE A 167 -3.80 4.17 -3.88
N GLN A 168 -4.57 3.65 -4.83
CA GLN A 168 -5.61 2.67 -4.53
C GLN A 168 -5.11 1.25 -4.83
N ASP A 169 -5.16 0.37 -3.86
CA ASP A 169 -5.00 -1.06 -4.09
C ASP A 169 -6.23 -1.61 -4.83
N VAL A 170 -6.00 -2.33 -5.92
CA VAL A 170 -7.03 -2.89 -6.81
C VAL A 170 -6.80 -4.38 -7.05
N VAL A 171 -7.90 -5.14 -6.93
CA VAL A 171 -7.88 -6.61 -7.05
C VAL A 171 -8.52 -7.04 -8.37
N TYR A 172 -7.68 -7.40 -9.34
CA TYR A 172 -8.14 -7.85 -10.67
C TYR A 172 -7.91 -9.34 -10.95
N ASN A 173 -7.26 -10.05 -10.03
CA ASN A 173 -6.93 -11.46 -10.20
C ASN A 173 -8.07 -12.41 -9.75
N HIS A 174 -8.97 -11.95 -8.86
CA HIS A 174 -10.14 -12.69 -8.41
C HIS A 174 -11.29 -11.75 -8.00
N LEU A 175 -12.43 -12.34 -7.61
CA LEU A 175 -13.54 -11.66 -6.93
C LEU A 175 -13.86 -12.40 -5.64
N GLY A 176 -14.36 -11.65 -4.65
CA GLY A 176 -14.77 -12.23 -3.38
C GLY A 176 -15.89 -13.28 -3.47
N PRO A 177 -16.07 -14.08 -2.40
CA PRO A 177 -16.94 -15.26 -2.42
C PRO A 177 -18.44 -14.95 -2.30
N SER A 178 -18.84 -13.73 -1.93
CA SER A 178 -20.25 -13.36 -1.77
C SER A 178 -20.59 -12.04 -2.46
N GLY A 179 -21.64 -12.05 -3.29
CA GLY A 179 -22.15 -10.89 -4.03
C GLY A 179 -21.62 -10.74 -5.45
N ASN A 180 -20.81 -11.69 -5.94
CA ASN A 180 -20.35 -11.70 -7.32
C ASN A 180 -21.42 -12.28 -8.27
N TYR A 181 -22.10 -11.40 -8.99
CA TYR A 181 -23.10 -11.76 -10.01
C TYR A 181 -22.59 -11.71 -11.45
N LEU A 182 -21.30 -11.40 -11.68
CA LEU A 182 -20.73 -11.30 -13.03
C LEU A 182 -21.02 -12.51 -13.93
N PRO A 183 -20.95 -13.77 -13.44
CA PRO A 183 -21.26 -14.94 -14.26
C PRO A 183 -22.69 -14.98 -14.82
N GLU A 184 -23.64 -14.28 -14.21
CA GLU A 184 -25.01 -14.18 -14.72
C GLU A 184 -25.11 -13.22 -15.92
N PHE A 185 -24.17 -12.27 -16.07
CA PHE A 185 -24.14 -11.27 -17.14
C PHE A 185 -23.26 -11.67 -18.33
N GLY A 186 -22.31 -12.60 -18.13
CA GLY A 186 -21.42 -13.06 -19.19
C GLY A 186 -20.25 -13.89 -18.68
N PRO A 187 -19.34 -14.31 -19.59
CA PRO A 187 -18.22 -15.20 -19.28
C PRO A 187 -17.04 -14.47 -18.62
N TYR A 188 -17.29 -13.77 -17.52
CA TYR A 188 -16.28 -13.01 -16.78
C TYR A 188 -15.24 -13.88 -16.06
N LEU A 189 -15.61 -15.13 -15.75
CA LEU A 189 -14.75 -16.11 -15.07
C LEU A 189 -14.46 -17.27 -16.01
N ARG A 190 -13.30 -17.90 -15.85
CA ARG A 190 -12.91 -19.08 -16.62
C ARG A 190 -13.51 -20.33 -15.99
N ASP A 191 -14.12 -21.18 -16.81
CA ASP A 191 -14.66 -22.46 -16.36
C ASP A 191 -13.52 -23.40 -15.91
N GLY A 192 -13.61 -23.91 -14.67
CA GLY A 192 -12.73 -24.96 -14.16
C GLY A 192 -11.27 -24.57 -13.93
N GLN A 193 -10.94 -23.28 -13.96
CA GLN A 193 -9.63 -22.74 -13.58
C GLN A 193 -9.82 -21.77 -12.41
N GLY A 194 -9.15 -22.05 -11.29
CA GLY A 194 -9.16 -21.19 -10.10
C GLY A 194 -7.73 -20.91 -9.63
N ASN A 195 -7.55 -19.76 -8.99
CA ASN A 195 -6.37 -19.45 -8.21
C ASN A 195 -6.63 -19.79 -6.73
N THR A 196 -5.74 -19.37 -5.83
CA THR A 196 -5.85 -19.65 -4.40
C THR A 196 -7.13 -19.06 -3.76
N TRP A 197 -7.70 -18.00 -4.36
CA TRP A 197 -8.78 -17.20 -3.77
C TRP A 197 -10.14 -17.34 -4.48
N GLY A 198 -10.17 -17.88 -5.71
CA GLY A 198 -11.42 -18.06 -6.44
C GLY A 198 -11.24 -18.49 -7.89
N ALA A 199 -12.33 -18.47 -8.66
CA ALA A 199 -12.27 -18.72 -10.10
C ALA A 199 -11.44 -17.62 -10.80
N SER A 200 -10.58 -18.01 -11.74
CA SER A 200 -9.75 -17.05 -12.47
C SER A 200 -10.60 -16.15 -13.37
N VAL A 201 -10.24 -14.87 -13.42
CA VAL A 201 -10.86 -13.91 -14.35
C VAL A 201 -10.54 -14.26 -15.80
N ASN A 202 -11.52 -14.16 -16.69
CA ASN A 202 -11.39 -14.54 -18.09
C ASN A 202 -10.78 -13.44 -18.96
N LEU A 203 -9.46 -13.30 -18.88
CA LEU A 203 -8.70 -12.30 -19.63
C LEU A 203 -8.59 -12.57 -21.14
N ASP A 204 -9.13 -13.69 -21.62
CA ASP A 204 -9.25 -13.99 -23.05
C ASP A 204 -10.42 -13.24 -23.70
N GLU A 205 -11.34 -12.70 -22.89
CA GLU A 205 -12.51 -11.96 -23.35
C GLU A 205 -12.25 -10.45 -23.32
N ARG A 206 -12.37 -9.80 -24.49
CA ARG A 206 -12.16 -8.35 -24.64
C ARG A 206 -13.02 -7.53 -23.67
N ALA A 207 -14.29 -7.90 -23.50
CA ALA A 207 -15.21 -7.19 -22.62
C ALA A 207 -14.78 -7.24 -21.14
N VAL A 208 -14.14 -8.32 -20.71
CA VAL A 208 -13.60 -8.48 -19.35
C VAL A 208 -12.35 -7.62 -19.17
N ARG A 209 -11.47 -7.60 -20.17
CA ARG A 209 -10.30 -6.69 -20.18
C ARG A 209 -10.73 -5.22 -20.15
N ASP A 210 -11.73 -4.85 -20.95
CA ASP A 210 -12.31 -3.51 -20.92
C ASP A 210 -12.92 -3.17 -19.56
N PHE A 211 -13.60 -4.12 -18.92
CA PHE A 211 -14.15 -3.94 -17.58
C PHE A 211 -13.06 -3.66 -16.52
N ILE A 212 -11.90 -4.32 -16.61
CA ILE A 212 -10.74 -4.05 -15.75
C ILE A 212 -10.13 -2.68 -16.06
N ILE A 213 -9.85 -2.41 -17.35
CA ILE A 213 -9.19 -1.17 -17.77
C ILE A 213 -10.05 0.05 -17.46
N ASP A 214 -11.36 -0.03 -17.70
CA ASP A 214 -12.31 1.03 -17.36
C ASP A 214 -12.34 1.28 -15.84
N ASN A 215 -12.16 0.25 -15.02
CA ASN A 215 -12.07 0.39 -13.56
C ASN A 215 -10.76 1.07 -13.13
N ALA A 216 -9.63 0.65 -13.71
CA ALA A 216 -8.34 1.28 -13.43
C ALA A 216 -8.37 2.77 -13.80
N LEU A 217 -8.89 3.09 -14.98
CA LEU A 217 -9.03 4.47 -15.43
C LEU A 217 -10.07 5.25 -14.62
N MET A 218 -11.10 4.60 -14.09
CA MET A 218 -12.07 5.25 -13.20
C MET A 218 -11.39 5.82 -11.96
N TRP A 219 -10.59 5.02 -11.25
CA TRP A 219 -9.92 5.48 -10.03
C TRP A 219 -9.06 6.71 -10.31
N LEU A 220 -8.28 6.66 -11.38
CA LEU A 220 -7.34 7.72 -11.76
C LEU A 220 -8.04 8.97 -12.29
N ARG A 221 -9.07 8.80 -13.14
CA ARG A 221 -9.76 9.91 -13.83
C ARG A 221 -10.91 10.50 -13.02
N ASP A 222 -11.76 9.65 -12.43
CA ASP A 222 -13.01 10.07 -11.80
C ASP A 222 -12.85 10.33 -10.29
N PHE A 223 -12.01 9.52 -9.62
CA PHE A 223 -11.70 9.68 -8.19
C PHE A 223 -10.35 10.37 -7.94
N HIS A 224 -9.66 10.77 -9.00
CA HIS A 224 -8.42 11.54 -8.97
C HIS A 224 -7.26 10.87 -8.22
N VAL A 225 -7.25 9.55 -7.97
CA VAL A 225 -6.08 8.92 -7.33
C VAL A 225 -4.84 9.06 -8.22
N ASP A 226 -3.66 9.10 -7.62
CA ASP A 226 -2.37 9.31 -8.31
C ASP A 226 -1.69 8.00 -8.72
N GLY A 227 -2.19 6.86 -8.24
CA GLY A 227 -1.68 5.58 -8.66
C GLY A 227 -2.54 4.40 -8.24
N LEU A 228 -2.18 3.23 -8.74
CA LEU A 228 -2.80 1.96 -8.39
C LEU A 228 -1.73 0.96 -7.95
N ARG A 229 -2.00 0.23 -6.87
CA ARG A 229 -1.28 -1.00 -6.54
C ARG A 229 -2.13 -2.18 -7.03
N LEU A 230 -1.57 -3.03 -7.89
CA LEU A 230 -2.27 -4.15 -8.51
C LEU A 230 -1.95 -5.42 -7.74
N ASP A 231 -2.97 -5.98 -7.11
CA ASP A 231 -2.89 -7.19 -6.28
C ASP A 231 -2.57 -8.45 -7.10
N ALA A 232 -1.67 -9.26 -6.54
CA ALA A 232 -1.26 -10.59 -7.00
C ALA A 232 -1.23 -10.74 -8.52
N VAL A 233 -0.47 -9.88 -9.22
CA VAL A 233 -0.49 -9.82 -10.70
C VAL A 233 -0.02 -11.12 -11.35
N HIS A 234 0.72 -11.94 -10.61
CA HIS A 234 1.17 -13.27 -11.00
C HIS A 234 0.01 -14.28 -11.18
N ALA A 235 -1.15 -14.00 -10.60
CA ALA A 235 -2.38 -14.78 -10.75
C ALA A 235 -3.28 -14.29 -11.91
N LEU A 236 -2.87 -13.27 -12.66
CA LEU A 236 -3.53 -12.87 -13.90
C LEU A 236 -3.18 -13.86 -15.00
N HIS A 237 -4.13 -14.74 -15.33
CA HIS A 237 -3.95 -15.78 -16.33
C HIS A 237 -4.67 -15.43 -17.63
N GLU A 238 -3.90 -15.25 -18.70
CA GLU A 238 -4.41 -15.13 -20.08
C GLU A 238 -3.82 -16.23 -20.97
N SER A 239 -4.58 -16.64 -21.99
CA SER A 239 -4.10 -17.61 -22.98
C SER A 239 -3.04 -16.97 -23.90
N GLY A 240 -2.14 -17.80 -24.44
CA GLY A 240 -1.11 -17.34 -25.38
C GLY A 240 -1.64 -16.79 -26.72
N GLY A 241 -2.96 -16.74 -26.92
CA GLY A 241 -3.58 -16.09 -28.08
C GLY A 241 -3.72 -14.58 -27.93
N SER A 242 -3.60 -14.03 -26.71
CA SER A 242 -3.59 -12.59 -26.47
C SER A 242 -2.25 -11.98 -26.90
N PRO A 243 -2.23 -11.04 -27.87
CA PRO A 243 -0.97 -10.49 -28.38
C PRO A 243 -0.28 -9.53 -27.41
N VAL A 244 -1.00 -9.03 -26.41
CA VAL A 244 -0.52 -8.06 -25.42
C VAL A 244 -1.02 -8.46 -24.03
N HIS A 245 -0.09 -8.58 -23.08
CA HIS A 245 -0.42 -8.88 -21.69
C HIS A 245 -1.30 -7.76 -21.09
N ILE A 246 -2.28 -8.11 -20.25
CA ILE A 246 -3.23 -7.14 -19.68
C ILE A 246 -2.51 -6.00 -18.92
N LEU A 247 -1.44 -6.31 -18.19
CA LEU A 247 -0.65 -5.29 -17.48
C LEU A 247 -0.03 -4.26 -18.44
N ALA A 248 0.46 -4.72 -19.60
CA ALA A 248 1.01 -3.82 -20.61
C ALA A 248 -0.07 -2.94 -21.25
N GLU A 249 -1.29 -3.46 -21.36
CA GLU A 249 -2.43 -2.70 -21.84
C GLU A 249 -2.90 -1.65 -20.81
N ILE A 250 -2.98 -2.01 -19.53
CA ILE A 250 -3.30 -1.07 -18.44
C ILE A 250 -2.24 0.03 -18.40
N ALA A 251 -0.95 -0.33 -18.37
CA ALA A 251 0.16 0.65 -18.38
C ALA A 251 0.06 1.62 -19.55
N ALA A 252 -0.19 1.11 -20.78
CA ALA A 252 -0.36 1.96 -21.95
C ALA A 252 -1.48 3.00 -21.81
N ARG A 253 -2.60 2.60 -21.20
CA ARG A 253 -3.78 3.46 -21.02
C ARG A 253 -3.56 4.47 -19.90
N VAL A 254 -2.86 4.09 -18.85
CA VAL A 254 -2.47 4.98 -17.75
C VAL A 254 -1.43 5.99 -18.21
N ASP A 255 -0.45 5.60 -19.02
CA ASP A 255 0.53 6.53 -19.61
C ASP A 255 -0.16 7.60 -20.47
N ALA A 256 -1.16 7.19 -21.27
CA ALA A 256 -1.94 8.12 -22.06
C ALA A 256 -2.75 9.11 -21.18
N LEU A 257 -3.37 8.62 -20.10
CA LEU A 257 -4.11 9.45 -19.15
C LEU A 257 -3.18 10.39 -18.35
N SER A 258 -2.00 9.92 -17.98
CA SER A 258 -0.94 10.69 -17.32
C SER A 258 -0.50 11.87 -18.20
N ALA A 259 -0.28 11.61 -19.50
CA ALA A 259 0.06 12.65 -20.47
C ALA A 259 -1.10 13.64 -20.72
N GLU A 260 -2.35 13.16 -20.77
CA GLU A 260 -3.54 14.00 -20.96
C GLU A 260 -3.80 14.93 -19.76
N SER A 261 -3.71 14.38 -18.55
CA SER A 261 -3.97 15.12 -17.31
C SER A 261 -2.78 15.99 -16.86
N GLY A 262 -1.58 15.74 -17.38
CA GLY A 262 -0.36 16.42 -16.95
C GLY A 262 0.10 16.06 -15.53
N ARG A 263 -0.43 14.97 -14.95
CA ARG A 263 -0.10 14.46 -13.62
C ARG A 263 0.67 13.14 -13.75
N PRO A 264 1.75 12.91 -12.97
CA PRO A 264 2.38 11.61 -12.91
C PRO A 264 1.41 10.59 -12.29
N LEU A 265 0.99 9.60 -13.07
CA LEU A 265 0.19 8.47 -12.60
C LEU A 265 1.06 7.23 -12.47
N THR A 266 0.99 6.56 -11.32
CA THR A 266 1.88 5.44 -10.98
C THR A 266 1.13 4.11 -10.95
N LEU A 267 1.79 3.03 -11.38
CA LEU A 267 1.31 1.66 -11.25
C LEU A 267 2.34 0.84 -10.49
N ILE A 268 1.91 0.12 -9.46
CA ILE A 268 2.75 -0.72 -8.61
C ILE A 268 2.22 -2.15 -8.69
N ALA A 269 3.03 -3.12 -9.08
CA ALA A 269 2.62 -4.52 -9.08
C ALA A 269 3.01 -5.23 -7.78
N GLU A 270 2.10 -5.99 -7.19
CA GLU A 270 2.46 -7.05 -6.28
C GLU A 270 2.74 -8.33 -7.08
N SER A 271 4.01 -8.75 -7.11
CA SER A 271 4.44 -9.91 -7.90
C SER A 271 5.42 -10.80 -7.14
N ASP A 272 4.98 -12.02 -6.90
CA ASP A 272 5.79 -13.07 -6.28
C ASP A 272 6.82 -13.70 -7.25
N LEU A 273 6.89 -13.25 -8.51
CA LEU A 273 7.69 -13.90 -9.56
C LEU A 273 9.18 -13.54 -9.52
N ASN A 274 9.56 -12.45 -8.84
CA ASN A 274 10.91 -11.86 -8.91
C ASN A 274 11.40 -11.68 -10.35
N ASP A 275 10.50 -11.27 -11.25
CA ASP A 275 10.80 -11.11 -12.68
C ASP A 275 10.76 -9.61 -13.05
N PRO A 276 11.89 -9.04 -13.54
CA PRO A 276 11.92 -7.64 -13.95
C PRO A 276 11.00 -7.34 -15.14
N VAL A 277 10.44 -8.34 -15.84
CA VAL A 277 9.45 -8.12 -16.91
C VAL A 277 8.32 -7.19 -16.48
N MET A 278 7.92 -7.20 -15.20
CA MET A 278 6.89 -6.30 -14.66
C MET A 278 7.25 -4.83 -14.91
N ILE A 279 8.48 -4.46 -14.56
CA ILE A 279 8.94 -3.06 -14.48
C ILE A 279 9.78 -2.61 -15.68
N LEU A 280 10.16 -3.53 -16.56
CA LEU A 280 10.88 -3.19 -17.77
C LEU A 280 9.98 -2.41 -18.75
N PRO A 281 10.56 -1.48 -19.54
CA PRO A 281 9.82 -0.77 -20.58
C PRO A 281 9.17 -1.73 -21.58
N ARG A 282 7.99 -1.36 -22.07
CA ARG A 282 7.26 -2.15 -23.09
C ARG A 282 8.08 -2.37 -24.36
N GLU A 283 8.88 -1.38 -24.75
CA GLU A 283 9.79 -1.43 -25.90
C GLU A 283 10.92 -2.46 -25.73
N ALA A 284 11.24 -2.82 -24.49
CA ALA A 284 12.24 -3.81 -24.11
C ALA A 284 11.62 -5.18 -23.78
N GLY A 285 10.33 -5.39 -24.08
CA GLY A 285 9.60 -6.62 -23.81
C GLY A 285 9.02 -6.75 -22.41
N GLY A 286 9.06 -5.68 -21.60
CA GLY A 286 8.39 -5.63 -20.30
C GLY A 286 6.92 -5.25 -20.37
N HIS A 287 6.26 -5.20 -19.23
CA HIS A 287 4.87 -4.76 -19.09
C HIS A 287 4.74 -3.25 -18.88
N GLY A 288 5.83 -2.55 -18.54
CA GLY A 288 5.80 -1.12 -18.29
C GLY A 288 5.04 -0.71 -17.03
N ILE A 289 4.91 -1.61 -16.05
CA ILE A 289 4.47 -1.21 -14.71
C ILE A 289 5.58 -0.35 -14.09
N HIS A 290 5.22 0.69 -13.33
CA HIS A 290 6.20 1.68 -12.89
C HIS A 290 7.07 1.18 -11.74
N ALA A 291 6.53 0.36 -10.84
CA ALA A 291 7.25 -0.27 -9.74
C ALA A 291 6.65 -1.64 -9.39
N GLN A 292 7.36 -2.42 -8.58
CA GLN A 292 6.83 -3.66 -8.00
C GLN A 292 7.27 -3.81 -6.55
N TRP A 293 6.45 -4.48 -5.75
CA TRP A 293 6.85 -4.93 -4.41
C TRP A 293 8.02 -5.91 -4.51
N ALA A 294 8.92 -5.81 -3.52
CA ALA A 294 10.14 -6.61 -3.46
C ALA A 294 10.23 -7.35 -2.11
N ASP A 295 9.37 -8.35 -1.95
CA ASP A 295 9.23 -9.14 -0.71
C ASP A 295 10.54 -9.81 -0.26
N ASP A 296 11.44 -10.15 -1.18
CA ASP A 296 12.76 -10.67 -0.85
C ASP A 296 13.54 -9.73 0.09
N TRP A 297 13.38 -8.40 -0.05
CA TRP A 297 13.94 -7.42 0.89
C TRP A 297 13.32 -7.59 2.28
N HIS A 298 11.98 -7.63 2.35
CA HIS A 298 11.26 -7.87 3.60
C HIS A 298 11.75 -9.16 4.28
N HIS A 299 11.79 -10.28 3.56
CA HIS A 299 12.21 -11.56 4.09
C HIS A 299 13.64 -11.50 4.65
N ALA A 300 14.58 -10.90 3.91
CA ALA A 300 15.96 -10.74 4.38
C ALA A 300 16.05 -9.89 5.66
N VAL A 301 15.29 -8.80 5.74
CA VAL A 301 15.22 -7.94 6.93
C VAL A 301 14.58 -8.68 8.11
N HIS A 302 13.45 -9.38 7.89
CA HIS A 302 12.75 -10.15 8.91
C HIS A 302 13.64 -11.24 9.51
N VAL A 303 14.31 -12.05 8.68
CA VAL A 303 15.22 -13.10 9.16
C VAL A 303 16.41 -12.50 9.91
N ALA A 304 17.00 -11.41 9.42
CA ALA A 304 18.09 -10.75 10.12
C ALA A 304 17.67 -10.25 11.52
N LEU A 305 16.47 -9.66 11.64
CA LEU A 305 15.96 -9.07 12.88
C LEU A 305 15.39 -10.08 13.88
N THR A 306 14.79 -11.17 13.41
CA THR A 306 14.04 -12.11 14.27
C THR A 306 14.75 -13.46 14.44
N GLY A 307 15.54 -13.87 13.43
CA GLY A 307 16.07 -15.23 13.32
C GLY A 307 15.02 -16.29 12.95
N GLU A 308 13.78 -15.91 12.67
CA GLU A 308 12.75 -16.84 12.20
C GLU A 308 13.10 -17.35 10.80
N THR A 309 12.98 -18.66 10.59
CA THR A 309 13.35 -19.32 9.32
C THR A 309 12.30 -20.34 8.87
N GLY A 310 11.08 -20.23 9.40
CA GLY A 310 9.95 -21.10 9.01
C GLY A 310 9.36 -20.72 7.65
N GLY A 311 8.79 -21.68 6.93
CA GLY A 311 8.11 -21.41 5.67
C GLY A 311 9.04 -20.81 4.60
N TYR A 312 8.60 -19.72 3.97
CA TYR A 312 9.37 -19.03 2.92
C TYR A 312 10.62 -18.29 3.46
N TYR A 313 10.72 -18.04 4.76
CA TYR A 313 11.91 -17.41 5.36
C TYR A 313 13.17 -18.31 5.32
N ALA A 314 13.02 -19.62 5.12
CA ALA A 314 14.12 -20.59 5.19
C ALA A 314 15.27 -20.25 4.22
N ASP A 315 14.95 -19.80 3.01
CA ASP A 315 15.95 -19.46 1.98
C ASP A 315 16.78 -18.20 2.36
N PHE A 316 16.24 -17.34 3.23
CA PHE A 316 16.84 -16.07 3.66
C PHE A 316 17.69 -16.20 4.94
N ALA A 317 17.82 -17.41 5.49
CA ALA A 317 18.78 -17.72 6.55
C ALA A 317 20.25 -17.56 6.13
N ASP A 318 20.49 -17.42 4.82
CA ASP A 318 21.81 -17.07 4.26
C ASP A 318 22.28 -15.70 4.83
N PRO A 319 23.47 -15.63 5.47
CA PRO A 319 24.07 -14.37 5.90
C PRO A 319 24.22 -13.31 4.78
N HIS A 320 24.23 -13.74 3.51
CA HIS A 320 24.29 -12.88 2.34
C HIS A 320 22.92 -12.46 1.80
N ALA A 321 21.79 -12.91 2.38
CA ALA A 321 20.46 -12.53 1.94
C ALA A 321 20.26 -11.01 1.95
N LEU A 322 20.54 -10.35 3.08
CA LEU A 322 20.43 -8.89 3.22
C LEU A 322 21.40 -8.14 2.27
N PRO A 323 22.70 -8.49 2.18
CA PRO A 323 23.58 -7.90 1.19
C PRO A 323 23.13 -8.05 -0.27
N LYS A 324 22.59 -9.22 -0.61
CA LYS A 324 22.14 -9.53 -1.97
C LYS A 324 20.89 -8.73 -2.33
N THR A 325 19.90 -8.65 -1.46
CA THR A 325 18.68 -7.87 -1.72
C THR A 325 18.97 -6.37 -1.72
N TRP A 326 19.86 -5.88 -0.85
CA TRP A 326 20.32 -4.49 -0.87
C TRP A 326 20.91 -4.08 -2.22
N SER A 327 21.82 -4.89 -2.76
CA SER A 327 22.56 -4.53 -3.98
C SER A 327 21.81 -4.92 -5.26
N GLY A 328 21.09 -6.05 -5.19
CA GLY A 328 20.53 -6.78 -6.32
C GLY A 328 19.01 -6.66 -6.48
N GLY A 329 18.29 -6.20 -5.46
CA GLY A 329 16.83 -6.17 -5.42
C GLY A 329 16.23 -7.51 -5.00
N PHE A 330 16.46 -8.56 -5.81
CA PHE A 330 15.97 -9.91 -5.54
C PHE A 330 17.05 -10.82 -4.95
N TYR A 331 16.66 -11.64 -3.98
CA TYR A 331 17.47 -12.75 -3.48
C TYR A 331 17.38 -13.95 -4.42
N HIS A 332 16.17 -14.28 -4.88
CA HIS A 332 15.98 -15.25 -5.95
C HIS A 332 15.93 -14.55 -7.30
N ASP A 333 17.08 -14.51 -7.98
CA ASP A 333 17.33 -13.83 -9.26
C ASP A 333 17.69 -14.84 -10.38
N GLY A 334 17.02 -15.99 -10.37
CA GLY A 334 17.33 -17.17 -11.19
C GLY A 334 17.98 -18.31 -10.41
N THR A 335 18.06 -18.19 -9.08
CA THR A 335 18.62 -19.19 -8.17
C THR A 335 17.56 -20.13 -7.61
N TYR A 336 18.00 -21.27 -7.05
CA TYR A 336 17.11 -22.27 -6.46
C TYR A 336 16.46 -21.74 -5.17
N SER A 337 15.13 -21.83 -5.09
CA SER A 337 14.37 -21.66 -3.84
C SER A 337 14.01 -23.03 -3.28
N SER A 338 14.39 -23.28 -2.02
CA SER A 338 14.02 -24.51 -1.32
C SER A 338 12.53 -24.55 -0.98
N PHE A 339 11.91 -23.40 -0.72
CA PHE A 339 10.48 -23.28 -0.49
C PHE A 339 9.66 -23.68 -1.73
N ARG A 340 10.11 -23.26 -2.92
CA ARG A 340 9.41 -23.53 -4.20
C ARG A 340 9.85 -24.81 -4.90
N GLY A 341 10.98 -25.40 -4.50
CA GLY A 341 11.54 -26.61 -5.10
C GLY A 341 12.05 -26.44 -6.53
N LYS A 342 12.40 -25.20 -6.95
CA LYS A 342 12.85 -24.87 -8.32
C LYS A 342 13.66 -23.57 -8.35
N ASN A 343 14.31 -23.31 -9.48
CA ASN A 343 14.90 -21.99 -9.73
C ASN A 343 13.78 -20.95 -9.89
N TRP A 344 14.01 -19.76 -9.32
CA TRP A 344 13.01 -18.71 -9.21
C TRP A 344 13.59 -17.33 -9.50
N GLY A 345 12.77 -16.46 -10.09
CA GLY A 345 13.13 -15.10 -10.47
C GLY A 345 14.13 -14.96 -11.62
N ALA A 346 14.50 -13.71 -11.86
CA ALA A 346 15.50 -13.31 -12.84
C ALA A 346 16.22 -12.04 -12.36
N PRO A 347 17.48 -11.80 -12.79
CA PRO A 347 18.26 -10.68 -12.29
C PRO A 347 17.71 -9.36 -12.80
N VAL A 348 17.57 -8.39 -11.89
CA VAL A 348 17.21 -7.01 -12.24
C VAL A 348 18.36 -6.37 -13.05
N PRO A 349 18.12 -5.91 -14.28
CA PRO A 349 19.17 -5.28 -15.10
C PRO A 349 19.75 -4.04 -14.44
N ALA A 350 21.05 -3.79 -14.63
CA ALA A 350 21.76 -2.69 -13.95
C ALA A 350 21.19 -1.30 -14.23
N GLY A 351 20.56 -1.08 -15.39
CA GLY A 351 19.94 0.19 -15.77
C GLY A 351 18.53 0.43 -15.19
N VAL A 352 17.97 -0.54 -14.46
CA VAL A 352 16.68 -0.38 -13.78
C VAL A 352 16.88 0.47 -12.53
N PRO A 353 16.19 1.61 -12.39
CA PRO A 353 16.31 2.46 -11.20
C PRO A 353 15.83 1.73 -9.94
N SER A 354 16.52 1.90 -8.82
CA SER A 354 16.16 1.21 -7.57
C SER A 354 14.76 1.57 -7.05
N TRP A 355 14.28 2.78 -7.31
CA TRP A 355 12.93 3.22 -6.87
C TRP A 355 11.79 2.38 -7.46
N GLN A 356 12.03 1.64 -8.55
CA GLN A 356 11.04 0.71 -9.13
C GLN A 356 10.83 -0.53 -8.25
N LEU A 357 11.59 -0.72 -7.18
CA LEU A 357 11.38 -1.75 -6.17
C LEU A 357 10.81 -1.10 -4.92
N VAL A 358 9.59 -1.45 -4.55
CA VAL A 358 8.96 -1.02 -3.29
C VAL A 358 9.43 -1.95 -2.19
N THR A 359 10.05 -1.40 -1.15
CA THR A 359 10.71 -2.12 -0.07
C THR A 359 10.09 -1.76 1.27
N PHE A 360 9.82 -2.77 2.10
CA PHE A 360 9.16 -2.60 3.40
C PHE A 360 9.72 -3.59 4.42
N ALA A 361 9.57 -3.28 5.71
CA ALA A 361 9.76 -4.24 6.80
C ALA A 361 8.44 -4.85 7.27
N GLN A 362 7.31 -4.17 7.05
CA GLN A 362 5.98 -4.72 7.26
C GLN A 362 5.02 -4.14 6.23
N ASP A 363 4.05 -4.94 5.86
CA ASP A 363 2.84 -4.57 5.14
C ASP A 363 1.66 -5.34 5.78
N HIS A 364 0.48 -5.23 5.19
CA HIS A 364 -0.71 -5.94 5.62
C HIS A 364 -0.55 -7.47 5.61
N ASP A 365 0.12 -8.04 4.62
CA ASP A 365 0.28 -9.49 4.44
C ASP A 365 1.32 -10.06 5.39
N GLN A 366 2.49 -9.41 5.51
CA GLN A 366 3.59 -9.86 6.36
C GLN A 366 3.24 -9.82 7.85
N ILE A 367 2.28 -8.97 8.24
CA ILE A 367 1.69 -8.99 9.59
C ILE A 367 0.51 -9.95 9.62
N GLY A 368 -0.49 -9.73 8.77
CA GLY A 368 -1.79 -10.36 8.85
C GLY A 368 -1.82 -11.84 8.47
N ASN A 369 -0.84 -12.31 7.69
CA ASN A 369 -0.61 -13.73 7.37
C ASN A 369 0.15 -14.49 8.44
N ARG A 370 0.46 -13.86 9.56
CA ARG A 370 0.94 -14.55 10.76
C ARG A 370 -0.25 -14.99 11.61
N ALA A 371 -0.11 -16.10 12.34
CA ALA A 371 -1.21 -16.73 13.06
C ALA A 371 -1.94 -15.75 13.99
N ALA A 372 -1.20 -14.93 14.74
CA ALA A 372 -1.75 -13.95 15.66
C ALA A 372 -1.91 -12.54 15.06
N GLY A 373 -1.49 -12.33 13.81
CA GLY A 373 -1.37 -11.01 13.20
C GLY A 373 -0.31 -10.14 13.90
N ASP A 374 0.79 -10.74 14.35
CA ASP A 374 1.78 -10.05 15.16
C ASP A 374 2.72 -9.16 14.35
N ARG A 375 2.86 -7.91 14.80
CA ARG A 375 3.88 -6.96 14.32
C ARG A 375 5.26 -7.32 14.87
N LEU A 376 6.30 -6.79 14.23
CA LEU A 376 7.66 -6.80 14.76
C LEU A 376 7.71 -6.22 16.18
N SER A 377 6.89 -5.22 16.51
CA SER A 377 6.84 -4.60 17.84
C SER A 377 6.37 -5.53 18.96
N GLN A 378 5.70 -6.65 18.62
CA GLN A 378 5.24 -7.62 19.62
C GLN A 378 6.33 -8.64 20.00
N SER A 379 7.38 -8.77 19.19
CA SER A 379 8.47 -9.73 19.41
C SER A 379 9.85 -9.08 19.58
N LEU A 380 10.08 -7.92 18.99
CA LEU A 380 11.36 -7.22 19.01
C LEU A 380 11.44 -6.19 20.15
N SER A 381 12.67 -5.98 20.63
CA SER A 381 12.98 -4.86 21.51
C SER A 381 12.87 -3.53 20.75
N LEU A 382 12.66 -2.43 21.48
CA LEU A 382 12.68 -1.09 20.90
C LEU A 382 13.97 -0.84 20.09
N ASP A 383 15.12 -1.31 20.56
CA ASP A 383 16.40 -1.13 19.87
C ASP A 383 16.45 -1.86 18.52
N ARG A 384 15.91 -3.08 18.44
CA ARG A 384 15.74 -3.80 17.16
C ARG A 384 14.72 -3.15 16.24
N LEU A 385 13.63 -2.59 16.78
CA LEU A 385 12.67 -1.80 15.99
C LEU A 385 13.33 -0.56 15.39
N ALA A 386 14.25 0.08 16.12
CA ALA A 386 15.03 1.19 15.60
C ALA A 386 16.00 0.74 14.47
N VAL A 387 16.57 -0.46 14.55
CA VAL A 387 17.33 -1.04 13.43
C VAL A 387 16.42 -1.28 12.23
N ALA A 388 15.21 -1.83 12.43
CA ALA A 388 14.23 -2.00 11.37
C ALA A 388 13.90 -0.67 10.67
N ALA A 389 13.66 0.40 11.46
CA ALA A 389 13.42 1.74 10.95
C ALA A 389 14.58 2.24 10.07
N VAL A 390 15.83 2.07 10.53
CA VAL A 390 17.02 2.45 9.76
C VAL A 390 17.10 1.67 8.46
N LEU A 391 16.93 0.35 8.49
CA LEU A 391 16.96 -0.51 7.30
C LEU A 391 15.89 -0.09 6.28
N THR A 392 14.62 0.04 6.70
CA THR A 392 13.51 0.42 5.81
C THR A 392 13.71 1.79 5.19
N MET A 393 14.05 2.80 6.00
CA MET A 393 14.12 4.19 5.52
C MET A 393 15.36 4.47 4.66
N THR A 394 16.43 3.70 4.85
CA THR A 394 17.66 3.82 4.06
C THR A 394 17.73 2.87 2.87
N ALA A 395 16.77 1.93 2.74
CA ALA A 395 16.69 0.99 1.63
C ALA A 395 16.82 1.72 0.28
N PRO A 396 17.55 1.12 -0.69
CA PRO A 396 17.66 1.64 -2.05
C PRO A 396 16.34 1.83 -2.79
N GLY A 397 15.35 1.00 -2.46
CA GLY A 397 14.02 1.03 -3.05
C GLY A 397 13.18 2.24 -2.65
N THR A 398 11.92 2.23 -3.07
CA THR A 398 10.88 3.12 -2.55
C THR A 398 10.38 2.54 -1.22
N PRO A 399 10.66 3.16 -0.07
CA PRO A 399 10.20 2.65 1.21
C PRO A 399 8.68 2.72 1.33
N MET A 400 8.11 1.67 1.90
CA MET A 400 6.72 1.62 2.34
C MET A 400 6.67 1.29 3.84
N LEU A 401 5.77 1.97 4.55
CA LEU A 401 5.47 1.72 5.96
C LEU A 401 4.04 1.20 6.09
N PHE A 402 3.83 0.21 6.93
CA PHE A 402 2.48 -0.16 7.34
C PHE A 402 2.00 0.70 8.51
N MET A 403 0.73 1.05 8.51
CA MET A 403 0.18 1.95 9.52
C MET A 403 0.50 1.53 10.97
N GLY A 404 1.05 2.47 11.75
CA GLY A 404 1.46 2.26 13.14
C GLY A 404 2.87 1.65 13.32
N GLU A 405 3.55 1.24 12.24
CA GLU A 405 4.95 0.81 12.29
C GLU A 405 5.86 1.91 12.87
N GLU A 406 5.61 3.16 12.52
CA GLU A 406 6.49 4.28 12.82
C GLU A 406 6.60 4.58 14.30
N TRP A 407 5.62 4.16 15.12
CA TRP A 407 5.68 4.25 16.57
C TRP A 407 5.73 2.87 17.23
N GLY A 408 5.84 1.79 16.45
CA GLY A 408 5.89 0.42 16.97
C GLY A 408 4.57 0.05 17.66
N ALA A 409 3.45 0.20 16.95
CA ALA A 409 2.12 -0.06 17.48
C ALA A 409 2.02 -1.39 18.24
N SER A 410 1.39 -1.37 19.40
CA SER A 410 1.20 -2.57 20.24
C SER A 410 0.02 -3.43 19.79
N THR A 411 -0.88 -2.87 18.99
CA THR A 411 -2.06 -3.55 18.44
C THR A 411 -1.67 -4.49 17.30
N PRO A 412 -2.09 -5.77 17.31
CA PRO A 412 -1.87 -6.67 16.18
C PRO A 412 -2.62 -6.16 14.93
N TRP A 413 -2.38 -6.75 13.77
CA TRP A 413 -3.24 -6.57 12.62
C TRP A 413 -3.60 -7.95 12.06
N GLN A 414 -4.80 -8.41 12.39
CA GLN A 414 -5.22 -9.80 12.21
C GLN A 414 -6.03 -9.96 10.93
N PHE A 415 -6.11 -11.19 10.41
CA PHE A 415 -7.09 -11.51 9.36
C PHE A 415 -8.51 -11.49 9.93
N PHE A 416 -9.36 -10.58 9.43
CA PHE A 416 -10.74 -10.44 9.84
C PHE A 416 -11.69 -10.34 8.65
N THR A 417 -12.88 -10.91 8.83
CA THR A 417 -13.98 -10.96 7.86
C THR A 417 -15.29 -10.74 8.61
N SER A 418 -16.36 -10.45 7.88
CA SER A 418 -17.69 -10.27 8.48
C SER A 418 -18.79 -10.89 7.63
N HIS A 419 -18.50 -12.05 7.03
CA HIS A 419 -19.45 -12.80 6.21
C HIS A 419 -20.78 -13.02 6.95
N PRO A 420 -21.91 -12.47 6.46
CA PRO A 420 -23.21 -12.72 7.03
C PRO A 420 -23.66 -14.19 6.88
N GLU A 421 -23.18 -14.88 5.84
CA GLU A 421 -23.49 -16.28 5.55
C GLU A 421 -22.74 -17.23 6.50
N PRO A 422 -23.45 -18.00 7.35
CA PRO A 422 -22.81 -18.85 8.36
C PRO A 422 -21.88 -19.92 7.77
N GLU A 423 -22.25 -20.50 6.62
CA GLU A 423 -21.46 -21.50 5.93
C GLU A 423 -20.16 -20.95 5.37
N LEU A 424 -20.17 -19.69 4.89
CA LEU A 424 -18.99 -19.01 4.40
C LEU A 424 -18.08 -18.62 5.56
N ALA A 425 -18.63 -18.05 6.63
CA ALA A 425 -17.90 -17.76 7.87
C ALA A 425 -17.18 -19.01 8.43
N GLU A 426 -17.88 -20.14 8.45
CA GLU A 426 -17.30 -21.41 8.89
C GLU A 426 -16.27 -21.98 7.91
N ALA A 427 -16.48 -21.82 6.60
CA ALA A 427 -15.49 -22.21 5.59
C ALA A 427 -14.20 -21.38 5.73
N THR A 428 -14.30 -20.06 5.87
CA THR A 428 -13.17 -19.14 6.10
C THR A 428 -12.41 -19.50 7.38
N ARG A 429 -13.13 -19.75 8.49
CA ARG A 429 -12.53 -20.19 9.76
C ARG A 429 -11.72 -21.48 9.60
N ARG A 430 -12.27 -22.50 8.93
CA ARG A 430 -11.57 -23.77 8.71
C ARG A 430 -10.39 -23.63 7.75
N GLY A 431 -10.56 -22.87 6.67
CA GLY A 431 -9.51 -22.58 5.69
C GLY A 431 -8.29 -21.97 6.36
N ARG A 432 -8.51 -20.92 7.16
CA ARG A 432 -7.43 -20.23 7.87
C ARG A 432 -6.70 -21.14 8.86
N LYS A 433 -7.43 -21.95 9.64
CA LYS A 433 -6.80 -22.92 10.55
C LYS A 433 -5.97 -23.98 9.82
N ALA A 434 -6.50 -24.53 8.72
CA ALA A 434 -5.80 -25.54 7.95
C ALA A 434 -4.53 -24.99 7.27
N GLU A 435 -4.57 -23.75 6.80
CA GLU A 435 -3.41 -23.05 6.24
C GLU A 435 -2.29 -22.93 7.28
N PHE A 436 -2.61 -22.45 8.48
CA PHE A 436 -1.63 -22.28 9.56
C PHE A 436 -1.08 -23.60 10.09
N ALA A 437 -1.92 -24.64 10.19
CA ALA A 437 -1.47 -25.98 10.54
C ALA A 437 -0.42 -26.51 9.53
N ARG A 438 -0.60 -26.25 8.23
CA ARG A 438 0.38 -26.61 7.19
C ARG A 438 1.68 -25.85 7.30
N MET A 439 1.63 -24.61 7.79
CA MET A 439 2.80 -23.77 8.05
C MET A 439 3.47 -24.07 9.42
N GLY A 440 2.95 -25.03 10.19
CA GLY A 440 3.55 -25.49 11.45
C GLY A 440 3.23 -24.61 12.66
N TRP A 441 2.23 -23.73 12.57
CA TRP A 441 1.79 -22.87 13.67
C TRP A 441 0.86 -23.61 14.64
N ASP A 442 0.80 -23.13 15.88
CA ASP A 442 -0.17 -23.58 16.87
C ASP A 442 -1.57 -23.03 16.51
N GLU A 443 -2.49 -23.93 16.14
CA GLU A 443 -3.86 -23.60 15.79
C GLU A 443 -4.63 -22.84 16.88
N SER A 444 -4.22 -22.98 18.16
CA SER A 444 -4.86 -22.27 19.27
C SER A 444 -4.60 -20.76 19.27
N LEU A 445 -3.57 -20.31 18.55
CA LEU A 445 -3.21 -18.91 18.41
C LEU A 445 -3.97 -18.20 17.29
N VAL A 446 -4.63 -18.94 16.39
CA VAL A 446 -5.33 -18.39 15.23
C VAL A 446 -6.68 -17.81 15.68
N PRO A 447 -6.86 -16.47 15.65
CA PRO A 447 -8.13 -15.85 15.97
C PRO A 447 -9.21 -16.30 15.00
N ASP A 448 -10.46 -16.29 15.47
CA ASP A 448 -11.59 -16.42 14.58
C ASP A 448 -11.71 -15.17 13.68
N PRO A 449 -11.56 -15.28 12.35
CA PRO A 449 -11.62 -14.11 11.48
C PRO A 449 -13.00 -13.45 11.48
N ASN A 450 -14.07 -14.21 11.72
CA ASN A 450 -15.44 -13.70 11.75
C ASN A 450 -15.88 -13.21 13.13
N ASP A 451 -15.03 -13.29 14.17
CA ASP A 451 -15.30 -12.70 15.48
C ASP A 451 -15.05 -11.18 15.41
N PRO A 452 -16.05 -10.32 15.71
CA PRO A 452 -15.89 -8.87 15.70
C PRO A 452 -14.74 -8.37 16.59
N ALA A 453 -14.35 -9.12 17.62
CA ALA A 453 -13.20 -8.79 18.46
C ALA A 453 -11.87 -8.85 17.70
N THR A 454 -11.75 -9.67 16.64
CA THR A 454 -10.56 -9.76 15.79
C THR A 454 -10.35 -8.47 14.98
N PHE A 455 -11.42 -7.91 14.42
CA PHE A 455 -11.39 -6.57 13.83
C PHE A 455 -11.11 -5.49 14.87
N ALA A 456 -11.79 -5.53 16.02
CA ALA A 456 -11.62 -4.51 17.07
C ALA A 456 -10.19 -4.44 17.63
N ARG A 457 -9.54 -5.59 17.86
CA ARG A 457 -8.13 -5.66 18.29
C ARG A 457 -7.15 -5.15 17.23
N SER A 458 -7.56 -5.12 15.97
CA SER A 458 -6.73 -4.67 14.85
C SER A 458 -6.77 -3.16 14.62
N LYS A 459 -7.59 -2.42 15.39
CA LYS A 459 -7.64 -0.94 15.35
C LYS A 459 -6.44 -0.33 16.05
N LEU A 460 -5.81 0.66 15.42
CA LEU A 460 -4.69 1.39 16.01
C LEU A 460 -5.09 2.14 17.27
N ASP A 461 -4.25 2.08 18.31
CA ASP A 461 -4.34 2.95 19.48
C ASP A 461 -3.50 4.22 19.29
N TRP A 462 -4.11 5.27 18.76
CA TRP A 462 -3.44 6.54 18.52
C TRP A 462 -2.87 7.22 19.78
N ALA A 463 -3.32 6.86 20.99
CA ALA A 463 -2.77 7.44 22.20
C ALA A 463 -1.29 7.02 22.39
N GLU A 464 -0.94 5.83 21.92
CA GLU A 464 0.39 5.24 22.09
C GLU A 464 1.48 6.06 21.38
N ALA A 465 1.18 6.62 20.21
CA ALA A 465 2.13 7.38 19.38
C ALA A 465 2.78 8.59 20.09
N SER A 466 2.20 9.07 21.20
CA SER A 466 2.65 10.25 21.94
C SER A 466 3.32 9.94 23.28
N VAL A 467 3.48 8.66 23.65
CA VAL A 467 4.01 8.27 24.96
C VAL A 467 5.26 7.40 24.87
N GLY A 468 6.17 7.57 25.84
CA GLY A 468 7.30 6.67 26.09
C GLY A 468 8.10 6.27 24.84
N ASP A 469 8.33 4.97 24.71
CA ASP A 469 9.14 4.36 23.65
C ASP A 469 8.51 4.48 22.26
N HIS A 470 7.17 4.51 22.16
CA HIS A 470 6.46 4.75 20.91
C HIS A 470 6.77 6.14 20.34
N ALA A 471 6.69 7.19 21.17
CA ALA A 471 7.04 8.55 20.77
C ALA A 471 8.51 8.69 20.35
N ARG A 472 9.40 7.94 21.01
CA ARG A 472 10.83 7.91 20.67
C ARG A 472 11.07 7.24 19.31
N LEU A 473 10.43 6.12 19.04
CA LEU A 473 10.52 5.46 17.74
C LEU A 473 9.95 6.35 16.63
N LEU A 474 8.81 7.01 16.87
CA LEU A 474 8.22 7.97 15.94
C LEU A 474 9.16 9.15 15.63
N SER A 475 9.88 9.64 16.64
CA SER A 475 10.91 10.68 16.45
C SER A 475 12.04 10.19 15.53
N LEU A 476 12.48 8.93 15.67
CA LEU A 476 13.48 8.33 14.80
C LEU A 476 12.99 8.25 13.35
N TYR A 477 11.79 7.73 13.11
CA TYR A 477 11.22 7.65 11.75
C TYR A 477 11.12 9.03 11.09
N ARG A 478 10.66 10.04 11.83
CA ARG A 478 10.65 11.45 11.35
C ARG A 478 12.03 11.96 10.98
N GLY A 479 13.04 11.64 11.82
CA GLY A 479 14.44 11.97 11.57
C GLY A 479 14.97 11.30 10.30
N LEU A 480 14.72 9.99 10.15
CA LEU A 480 15.13 9.22 8.98
C LEU A 480 14.45 9.70 7.70
N ALA A 481 13.16 10.03 7.74
CA ALA A 481 12.45 10.60 6.61
C ALA A 481 13.00 11.99 6.23
N PHE A 482 13.36 12.81 7.20
CA PHE A 482 14.04 14.08 6.95
C PHE A 482 15.41 13.88 6.30
N LEU A 483 16.23 12.95 6.83
CA LEU A 483 17.52 12.61 6.24
C LEU A 483 17.36 12.14 4.79
N ARG A 484 16.42 11.23 4.53
CA ARG A 484 16.13 10.73 3.18
C ARG A 484 15.80 11.87 2.21
N ARG A 485 15.01 12.87 2.64
CA ARG A 485 14.65 14.02 1.78
C ARG A 485 15.78 15.03 1.56
N THR A 486 16.77 15.09 2.44
CA THR A 486 17.80 16.15 2.44
C THR A 486 19.16 15.67 1.93
N HIS A 487 19.41 14.37 1.94
CA HIS A 487 20.66 13.76 1.48
C HIS A 487 20.42 12.99 0.18
N PRO A 488 20.99 13.44 -0.95
CA PRO A 488 20.76 12.81 -2.26
C PRO A 488 21.25 11.36 -2.30
N GLU A 489 22.25 10.99 -1.52
CA GLU A 489 22.73 9.61 -1.35
C GLU A 489 21.59 8.67 -0.93
N LEU A 490 20.65 9.16 -0.12
CA LEU A 490 19.50 8.40 0.37
C LEU A 490 18.29 8.45 -0.58
N THR A 491 18.43 9.05 -1.75
CA THR A 491 17.44 9.00 -2.85
C THR A 491 18.06 8.61 -4.18
N ASP A 492 19.37 8.31 -4.20
CA ASP A 492 20.06 7.88 -5.40
C ASP A 492 19.39 6.61 -5.93
N THR A 493 19.10 6.67 -7.23
CA THR A 493 18.36 5.66 -7.96
C THR A 493 19.29 4.69 -8.67
N ASP A 494 20.57 5.07 -8.84
CA ASP A 494 21.56 4.24 -9.50
C ASP A 494 22.02 3.11 -8.57
N ARG A 495 21.76 1.87 -9.00
CA ARG A 495 22.16 0.68 -8.27
C ARG A 495 23.67 0.43 -8.30
N ALA A 496 24.41 1.02 -9.24
CA ALA A 496 25.87 0.82 -9.32
C ALA A 496 26.60 1.33 -8.07
N GLY A 497 26.02 2.31 -7.35
CA GLY A 497 26.51 2.81 -6.08
C GLY A 497 26.09 2.00 -4.85
N HIS A 498 25.34 0.90 -5.03
CA HIS A 498 24.85 0.07 -3.93
C HIS A 498 25.66 -1.22 -3.83
N SER A 499 26.29 -1.42 -2.67
CA SER A 499 26.95 -2.67 -2.31
C SER A 499 26.73 -2.96 -0.83
N ALA A 500 26.99 -4.19 -0.40
CA ALA A 500 26.85 -4.54 1.00
C ALA A 500 27.84 -5.64 1.37
N GLU A 501 28.33 -5.58 2.61
CA GLU A 501 29.36 -6.46 3.13
C GLU A 501 28.92 -7.09 4.45
N VAL A 502 29.18 -8.40 4.60
CA VAL A 502 29.10 -9.08 5.89
C VAL A 502 30.46 -8.96 6.55
N VAL A 503 30.55 -8.16 7.61
CA VAL A 503 31.82 -7.91 8.32
C VAL A 503 31.97 -8.76 9.59
N GLY A 504 30.91 -9.48 9.95
CA GLY A 504 30.90 -10.48 11.01
C GLY A 504 29.50 -11.05 11.20
N PRO A 505 29.33 -12.08 12.04
CA PRO A 505 28.00 -12.61 12.37
C PRO A 505 27.10 -11.52 12.94
N GLY A 506 25.97 -11.25 12.29
CA GLY A 506 25.05 -10.20 12.69
C GLY A 506 25.57 -8.77 12.47
N ARG A 507 26.60 -8.58 11.64
CA ARG A 507 27.18 -7.26 11.36
C ARG A 507 27.29 -7.01 9.86
N TRP A 508 26.73 -5.88 9.42
CA TRP A 508 26.74 -5.49 8.02
C TRP A 508 27.17 -4.04 7.84
N VAL A 509 27.80 -3.78 6.70
CA VAL A 509 27.99 -2.44 6.15
C VAL A 509 27.24 -2.40 4.82
N LEU A 510 26.25 -1.53 4.72
CA LEU A 510 25.45 -1.35 3.51
C LEU A 510 25.82 0.01 2.90
N HIS A 511 26.38 -0.01 1.70
CA HIS A 511 26.86 1.18 0.99
C HIS A 511 25.75 1.75 0.12
N ARG A 512 25.59 3.08 0.19
CA ARG A 512 24.66 3.85 -0.61
C ARG A 512 25.34 5.08 -1.18
N ALA A 513 25.94 4.92 -2.37
CA ALA A 513 26.83 5.92 -2.95
C ALA A 513 27.92 6.33 -1.94
N ALA A 514 27.93 7.58 -1.47
CA ALA A 514 28.90 8.07 -0.49
C ALA A 514 28.47 7.85 0.97
N ALA A 515 27.23 7.39 1.22
CA ALA A 515 26.72 7.07 2.54
C ALA A 515 26.92 5.58 2.87
N ARG A 516 26.94 5.27 4.17
CA ARG A 516 27.10 3.92 4.73
C ARG A 516 26.13 3.70 5.87
N VAL A 517 25.43 2.57 5.83
CA VAL A 517 24.56 2.09 6.91
C VAL A 517 25.27 0.95 7.62
N TYR A 518 25.56 1.16 8.89
CA TYR A 518 26.19 0.17 9.75
C TYR A 518 25.12 -0.50 10.60
N VAL A 519 25.11 -1.82 10.63
CA VAL A 519 24.12 -2.61 11.38
C VAL A 519 24.84 -3.59 12.30
N ASN A 520 24.52 -3.55 13.59
CA ASN A 520 25.02 -4.47 14.62
C ASN A 520 23.86 -5.17 15.33
N LEU A 521 23.56 -6.41 14.92
CA LEU A 521 22.64 -7.34 15.59
C LEU A 521 23.39 -8.42 16.39
N SER A 522 24.72 -8.30 16.50
CA SER A 522 25.55 -9.21 17.28
C SER A 522 25.45 -8.90 18.79
N PRO A 523 25.74 -9.86 19.69
CA PRO A 523 25.72 -9.63 21.13
C PRO A 523 26.90 -8.78 21.63
N GLU A 524 27.87 -8.47 20.76
CA GLU A 524 29.09 -7.75 21.11
C GLU A 524 29.07 -6.32 20.55
N PRO A 525 29.61 -5.33 21.29
CA PRO A 525 29.83 -4.01 20.73
C PRO A 525 30.73 -4.05 19.49
N TRP A 526 30.49 -3.11 18.57
CA TRP A 526 31.28 -2.97 17.35
C TRP A 526 31.74 -1.52 17.20
N THR A 527 33.05 -1.31 17.22
CA THR A 527 33.65 0.00 16.97
C THR A 527 33.97 0.14 15.49
N ILE A 528 33.50 1.24 14.89
CA ILE A 528 33.77 1.65 13.52
C ILE A 528 34.54 2.97 13.54
N GLU A 529 35.48 3.13 12.61
CA GLU A 529 36.19 4.39 12.41
C GLU A 529 35.41 5.26 11.41
N VAL A 530 35.04 6.47 11.83
CA VAL A 530 34.40 7.47 10.98
C VAL A 530 35.49 8.41 10.45
N ASP A 531 35.58 8.52 9.13
CA ASP A 531 36.63 9.32 8.48
C ASP A 531 36.45 10.83 8.75
N ALA A 532 37.54 11.59 8.64
CA ALA A 532 37.53 13.05 8.80
C ALA A 532 36.61 13.78 7.80
N SER A 533 36.38 13.18 6.62
CA SER A 533 35.49 13.69 5.59
C SER A 533 34.01 13.39 5.83
N GLU A 534 33.69 12.63 6.87
CA GLU A 534 32.34 12.12 7.16
C GLU A 534 31.75 12.66 8.46
N GLU A 535 30.46 12.42 8.63
CA GLU A 535 29.71 12.66 9.85
C GLU A 535 28.66 11.57 10.07
N VAL A 536 28.33 11.33 11.35
CA VAL A 536 27.24 10.45 11.75
C VAL A 536 25.93 11.22 11.61
N TRP A 537 25.08 10.85 10.65
CA TRP A 537 23.76 11.44 10.45
C TRP A 537 22.74 10.93 11.46
N VAL A 538 22.80 9.65 11.81
CA VAL A 538 21.96 9.04 12.85
C VAL A 538 22.68 7.86 13.49
N SER A 539 22.42 7.62 14.77
CA SER A 539 22.86 6.43 15.51
C SER A 539 21.76 6.02 16.49
N THR A 540 21.43 4.73 16.54
CA THR A 540 20.47 4.20 17.51
C THR A 540 21.13 3.75 18.81
N ALA A 541 22.48 3.72 18.87
CA ALA A 541 23.25 3.26 20.03
C ALA A 541 23.43 4.32 21.14
N ALA A 542 23.48 5.62 20.79
CA ALA A 542 23.73 6.70 21.74
C ALA A 542 23.24 8.06 21.22
N ARG A 543 22.95 8.99 22.15
CA ARG A 543 22.56 10.37 21.86
C ARG A 543 23.73 11.14 21.23
N HIS A 544 23.47 11.82 20.12
CA HIS A 544 24.40 12.78 19.54
C HIS A 544 23.73 14.16 19.49
N ASP A 545 23.99 14.99 20.50
CA ASP A 545 23.51 16.39 20.58
C ASP A 545 24.08 17.29 19.45
N ARG A 546 25.05 16.76 18.69
CA ARG A 546 25.76 17.37 17.55
C ARG A 546 26.16 16.25 16.59
N PRO A 547 26.26 16.48 15.26
CA PRO A 547 27.02 15.59 14.39
C PRO A 547 28.38 15.37 15.03
N ARG A 548 28.72 14.11 15.31
CA ARG A 548 29.95 13.80 16.03
C ARG A 548 31.12 14.08 15.10
N GLU A 549 32.05 14.93 15.53
CA GLU A 549 33.34 15.11 14.88
C GLU A 549 34.21 13.84 15.11
N GLU A 550 34.94 13.48 14.05
CA GLU A 550 36.03 12.49 13.88
C GLU A 550 36.32 11.53 15.04
N GLY A 551 36.38 10.23 14.75
CA GLY A 551 36.85 9.20 15.68
C GLY A 551 35.92 8.00 15.81
N PRO A 552 36.21 7.08 16.74
CA PRO A 552 35.52 5.79 16.83
C PRO A 552 34.05 5.95 17.25
N LEU A 553 33.13 5.41 16.46
CA LEU A 553 31.73 5.20 16.83
C LEU A 553 31.56 3.76 17.31
N THR A 554 31.03 3.57 18.51
CA THR A 554 30.73 2.23 19.04
C THR A 554 29.24 1.96 18.94
N LEU A 555 28.88 0.96 18.14
CA LEU A 555 27.54 0.41 18.04
C LEU A 555 27.36 -0.67 19.11
N THR A 556 26.39 -0.48 20.01
CA THR A 556 25.97 -1.50 20.98
C THR A 556 25.28 -2.67 20.27
N PRO A 557 25.03 -3.81 20.95
CA PRO A 557 24.11 -4.81 20.44
C PRO A 557 22.77 -4.20 20.04
N ASP A 558 22.17 -4.73 18.98
CA ASP A 558 20.89 -4.28 18.40
C ASP A 558 20.88 -2.77 18.06
N SER A 559 21.92 -2.29 17.40
CA SER A 559 22.00 -0.88 16.99
C SER A 559 22.48 -0.69 15.55
N ALA A 560 22.16 0.48 14.99
CA ALA A 560 22.55 0.87 13.65
C ALA A 560 22.95 2.34 13.61
N ALA A 561 23.72 2.72 12.59
CA ALA A 561 24.07 4.10 12.30
C ALA A 561 24.10 4.36 10.80
N VAL A 562 23.79 5.60 10.41
CA VAL A 562 24.00 6.10 9.04
C VAL A 562 25.09 7.15 9.10
N VAL A 563 26.11 6.96 8.28
CA VAL A 563 27.28 7.84 8.15
C VAL A 563 27.34 8.29 6.70
N GLY A 564 27.68 9.55 6.46
CA GLY A 564 27.85 10.04 5.11
C GLY A 564 28.75 11.27 5.03
N PRO A 565 28.87 11.88 3.84
CA PRO A 565 29.73 13.05 3.65
C PRO A 565 29.29 14.22 4.51
N ARG A 566 30.25 15.00 5.02
CA ARG A 566 29.95 16.27 5.68
C ARG A 566 29.26 17.22 4.71
N THR A 567 28.03 17.62 5.03
CA THR A 567 27.34 18.72 4.33
C THR A 567 27.51 20.05 5.08
N PRO A 568 27.44 21.21 4.42
CA PRO A 568 27.44 22.51 5.11
C PRO A 568 26.30 22.55 6.15
N PRO A 569 26.48 23.22 7.30
CA PRO A 569 25.63 23.04 8.47
C PRO A 569 24.15 23.32 8.19
N LEU A 570 23.31 22.29 8.36
CA LEU A 570 21.86 22.38 8.38
C LEU A 570 21.36 22.99 9.72
N PRO A 571 20.13 23.54 9.76
CA PRO A 571 19.53 24.06 11.00
C PRO A 571 19.46 22.98 12.10
N ARG A 572 19.82 23.36 13.33
CA ARG A 572 19.91 22.48 14.50
C ARG A 572 18.56 21.82 14.86
N GLY A 573 18.58 20.53 15.23
CA GLY A 573 17.52 19.91 16.04
C GLY A 573 16.86 18.62 15.53
N TYR A 574 17.44 17.87 14.59
CA TYR A 574 16.75 16.74 13.96
C TYR A 574 17.32 15.38 14.37
N ALA A 575 16.43 14.51 14.86
CA ALA A 575 16.62 13.13 15.34
C ALA A 575 17.16 12.95 16.77
N GLU A 576 16.31 13.16 17.77
CA GLU A 576 16.53 12.61 19.11
C GLU A 576 15.83 11.23 19.22
N TYR A 577 16.60 10.15 19.10
CA TYR A 577 16.21 8.82 19.58
C TYR A 577 17.02 8.55 20.86
N THR A 578 16.41 8.71 22.03
CA THR A 578 17.15 8.70 23.32
C THR A 578 16.67 7.64 24.29
N ARG A 579 17.50 6.64 24.65
CA ARG A 579 17.27 5.79 25.83
C ARG A 579 17.17 6.70 27.05
N VAL A 580 16.03 6.70 27.74
CA VAL A 580 15.95 7.24 29.09
C VAL A 580 16.48 6.13 29.99
N GLU A 581 17.62 6.38 30.63
CA GLU A 581 18.22 5.45 31.61
C GLU A 581 17.28 5.18 32.80
#